data_AF-V4NV95-F1
#
_entry.id   AF-V4NV95-F1
#
_cell.length_a   1.000
_cell.length_b   1.000
_cell.length_c   1.000
_cell.angle_alpha   90.00
_cell.angle_beta   90.00
_cell.angle_gamma   90.00
#
_symmetry.space_group_name_H-M   'P 1'
#
loop_
_entity.id
_entity.type
_entity.pdbx_description
1 polymer ?
#
loop_
_entity_poly.entity_id
_entity_poly.type
_entity_poly.pdbx_seq_one_letter_code
_entity_poly.pdbx_strand_id
1 'polypeptide(L)'
;MPLIAYPIATDAPDVLTRLKAGALARAVREKEAEITADARVAFVTEPAGPVYETKDAALAAYAGLLTDDNRFCQLVCRPRDMKRLASKPLKPIFKDGERWPKKEPVATVWQLSVSYWKILTVAQVRAAGLPPVGQARHLRKKSTGKDLTPEEIIALSQGPLLAARPQKALDFGLFDFPLPENPGIIIADE
;
A
#
# COMPACT_ATOMS: atom_id res chain seq x y z
N MET A 1 -24.20 -5.58 -4.99
CA MET A 1 -23.14 -6.59 -4.78
C MET A 1 -22.67 -6.48 -3.33
N PRO A 2 -22.56 -7.58 -2.56
CA PRO A 2 -22.02 -7.52 -1.21
C PRO A 2 -20.55 -7.06 -1.24
N LEU A 3 -20.19 -6.16 -0.34
CA LEU A 3 -18.81 -5.67 -0.20
C LEU A 3 -17.94 -6.78 0.40
N ILE A 4 -16.84 -7.11 -0.27
CA ILE A 4 -15.89 -8.14 0.19
C ILE A 4 -14.92 -7.51 1.17
N ALA A 5 -14.82 -8.05 2.38
CA ALA A 5 -13.82 -7.65 3.36
C ALA A 5 -12.54 -8.47 3.14
N TYR A 6 -11.42 -7.77 2.92
CA TYR A 6 -10.12 -8.38 2.65
C TYR A 6 -9.27 -8.51 3.92
N PRO A 7 -8.44 -9.56 4.03
CA PRO A 7 -7.53 -9.73 5.16
C PRO A 7 -6.56 -8.56 5.31
N ILE A 8 -6.12 -8.32 6.55
CA ILE A 8 -5.01 -7.43 6.86
C ILE A 8 -3.86 -8.26 7.40
N ALA A 9 -2.70 -8.20 6.75
CA ALA A 9 -1.53 -9.00 7.10
C ALA A 9 -0.22 -8.37 6.61
N THR A 10 0.91 -8.86 7.11
CA THR A 10 2.23 -8.38 6.66
C THR A 10 2.63 -9.01 5.32
N ASP A 11 2.35 -10.31 5.14
CA ASP A 11 2.69 -11.06 3.93
C ASP A 11 1.64 -12.13 3.59
N ALA A 12 1.67 -12.64 2.36
CA ALA A 12 0.77 -13.71 1.91
C ALA A 12 0.76 -14.99 2.77
N PRO A 13 1.90 -15.55 3.24
CA PRO A 13 1.90 -16.69 4.17
C PRO A 13 1.27 -16.35 5.54
N ASP A 14 1.42 -15.12 6.01
CA ASP A 14 0.80 -14.66 7.26
C ASP A 14 -0.73 -14.67 7.15
N VAL A 15 -1.29 -14.30 5.98
CA VAL A 15 -2.73 -14.46 5.72
C VAL A 15 -3.16 -15.92 5.89
N LEU A 16 -2.44 -16.87 5.30
CA LEU A 16 -2.82 -18.29 5.35
C LEU A 16 -2.74 -18.86 6.76
N THR A 17 -1.74 -18.48 7.54
CA THR A 17 -1.59 -18.95 8.93
C THR A 17 -2.70 -18.38 9.82
N ARG A 18 -2.97 -17.07 9.74
CA ARG A 18 -4.04 -16.43 10.51
C ARG A 18 -5.44 -16.87 10.10
N LEU A 19 -5.65 -17.16 8.82
CA LEU A 19 -6.92 -17.69 8.33
C LEU A 19 -7.18 -19.08 8.93
N LYS A 20 -6.17 -19.98 8.94
CA LYS A 20 -6.28 -21.28 9.61
C LYS A 20 -6.53 -21.17 11.11
N ALA A 21 -6.01 -20.13 11.75
CA ALA A 21 -6.23 -19.85 13.17
C ALA A 21 -7.55 -19.12 13.49
N GLY A 22 -8.31 -18.66 12.48
CA GLY A 22 -9.55 -17.92 12.67
C GLY A 22 -9.39 -16.49 13.22
N ALA A 23 -8.17 -15.97 13.37
CA ALA A 23 -7.86 -14.68 14.00
C ALA A 23 -7.59 -13.57 12.97
N LEU A 24 -8.28 -13.60 11.83
CA LEU A 24 -8.00 -12.72 10.70
C LEU A 24 -8.81 -11.43 10.76
N ALA A 25 -8.17 -10.31 11.04
CA ALA A 25 -8.78 -8.99 10.86
C ALA A 25 -9.05 -8.74 9.37
N ARG A 26 -10.23 -8.19 9.07
CA ARG A 26 -10.67 -7.90 7.70
C ARG A 26 -11.18 -6.47 7.58
N ALA A 27 -10.95 -5.86 6.43
CA ALA A 27 -11.42 -4.51 6.12
C ALA A 27 -11.93 -4.42 4.68
N VAL A 28 -12.97 -3.62 4.47
CA VAL A 28 -13.54 -3.40 3.14
C VAL A 28 -12.78 -2.27 2.43
N ARG A 29 -12.39 -1.24 3.18
CA ARG A 29 -11.72 -0.05 2.66
C ARG A 29 -10.32 0.12 3.23
N GLU A 30 -9.46 0.78 2.46
CA GLU A 30 -8.10 1.12 2.86
C GLU A 30 -8.04 1.83 4.22
N LYS A 31 -8.90 2.84 4.42
CA LYS A 31 -8.95 3.59 5.69
C LYS A 31 -9.31 2.73 6.90
N GLU A 32 -10.20 1.74 6.73
CA GLU A 32 -10.56 0.80 7.80
C GLU A 32 -9.37 -0.13 8.11
N ALA A 33 -8.65 -0.55 7.08
CA ALA A 33 -7.45 -1.35 7.22
C ALA A 33 -6.31 -0.58 7.92
N GLU A 34 -6.09 0.69 7.56
CA GLU A 34 -5.12 1.55 8.24
C GLU A 34 -5.44 1.73 9.73
N ILE A 35 -6.71 1.98 10.07
CA ILE A 35 -7.15 2.14 11.46
C ILE A 35 -6.96 0.85 12.25
N THR A 36 -7.26 -0.31 11.64
CA THR A 36 -7.15 -1.61 12.31
C THR A 36 -5.70 -2.04 12.49
N ALA A 37 -4.83 -1.70 11.54
CA ALA A 37 -3.40 -2.04 11.56
C ALA A 37 -2.52 -1.01 12.29
N ASP A 38 -3.04 0.20 12.56
CA ASP A 38 -2.28 1.39 12.98
C ASP A 38 -1.04 1.65 12.09
N ALA A 39 -1.14 1.32 10.80
CA ALA A 39 -0.03 1.33 9.85
C ALA A 39 -0.53 1.64 8.43
N ARG A 40 0.39 2.07 7.56
CA ARG A 40 0.06 2.23 6.14
C ARG A 40 -0.16 0.86 5.54
N VAL A 41 -1.18 0.74 4.73
CA VAL A 41 -1.46 -0.50 4.01
C VAL A 41 -1.46 -0.25 2.50
N ALA A 42 -1.18 -1.30 1.73
CA ALA A 42 -1.42 -1.31 0.30
C ALA A 42 -2.26 -2.53 -0.06
N PHE A 43 -3.15 -2.39 -1.04
CA PHE A 43 -3.87 -3.55 -1.57
C PHE A 43 -2.95 -4.32 -2.52
N VAL A 44 -2.63 -5.57 -2.20
CA VAL A 44 -1.73 -6.40 -3.00
C VAL A 44 -2.36 -7.76 -3.26
N THR A 45 -2.06 -8.32 -4.43
CA THR A 45 -2.35 -9.71 -4.77
C THR A 45 -1.04 -10.45 -4.99
N GLU A 46 -0.73 -11.39 -4.11
CA GLU A 46 0.54 -12.13 -4.13
C GLU A 46 0.30 -13.64 -4.23
N PRO A 47 1.19 -14.37 -4.93
CA PRO A 47 1.19 -15.82 -4.90
C PRO A 47 1.59 -16.33 -3.51
N ALA A 48 0.88 -17.34 -3.01
CA ALA A 48 1.11 -17.95 -1.71
C ALA A 48 1.24 -19.47 -1.82
N GLY A 49 2.16 -20.04 -1.03
CA GLY A 49 2.30 -21.48 -0.87
C GLY A 49 2.91 -22.22 -2.08
N PRO A 50 2.87 -23.57 -2.05
CA PRO A 50 3.46 -24.43 -3.09
C PRO A 50 2.77 -24.31 -4.46
N VAL A 51 3.51 -24.75 -5.46
CA VAL A 51 3.15 -24.76 -6.87
C VAL A 51 2.80 -26.20 -7.28
N TYR A 52 1.73 -26.37 -8.07
CA TYR A 52 1.22 -27.66 -8.51
C TYR A 52 1.20 -27.75 -10.04
N GLU A 53 1.38 -28.95 -10.59
CA GLU A 53 1.35 -29.15 -12.05
C GLU A 53 -0.09 -29.19 -12.59
N THR A 54 -1.02 -29.77 -11.84
CA THR A 54 -2.43 -29.90 -12.22
C THR A 54 -3.33 -29.03 -11.35
N LYS A 55 -4.43 -28.54 -11.92
CA LYS A 55 -5.47 -27.78 -11.19
C LYS A 55 -6.09 -28.60 -10.05
N ASP A 56 -6.36 -29.88 -10.30
CA ASP A 56 -7.05 -30.74 -9.34
C ASP A 56 -6.20 -31.01 -8.10
N ALA A 57 -4.89 -31.21 -8.26
CA ALA A 57 -3.97 -31.30 -7.13
C ALA A 57 -3.94 -30.02 -6.29
N ALA A 58 -3.98 -28.84 -6.93
CA ALA A 58 -4.03 -27.56 -6.23
C ALA A 58 -5.36 -27.37 -5.48
N LEU A 59 -6.47 -27.76 -6.11
CA LEU A 59 -7.80 -27.72 -5.49
C LEU A 59 -7.89 -28.64 -4.28
N ALA A 60 -7.37 -29.86 -4.38
CA ALA A 60 -7.34 -30.80 -3.27
C ALA A 60 -6.51 -30.28 -2.08
N ALA A 61 -5.35 -29.68 -2.36
CA ALA A 61 -4.48 -29.14 -1.31
C ALA A 61 -5.07 -27.93 -0.56
N TYR A 62 -5.93 -27.15 -1.23
CA TYR A 62 -6.57 -25.96 -0.67
C TYR A 62 -8.08 -26.13 -0.49
N ALA A 63 -8.56 -27.38 -0.45
CA ALA A 63 -9.95 -27.69 -0.15
C ALA A 63 -10.31 -27.13 1.24
N GLY A 64 -11.30 -26.22 1.28
CA GLY A 64 -11.70 -25.49 2.49
C GLY A 64 -11.19 -24.04 2.57
N LEU A 65 -10.13 -23.69 1.86
CA LEU A 65 -9.68 -22.29 1.71
C LEU A 65 -10.40 -21.59 0.56
N LEU A 66 -10.71 -22.33 -0.51
CA LEU A 66 -11.40 -21.84 -1.71
C LEU A 66 -12.93 -21.94 -1.56
N THR A 67 -13.46 -21.32 -0.51
CA THR A 67 -14.91 -21.24 -0.24
C THR A 67 -15.46 -19.87 -0.65
N ASP A 68 -16.77 -19.77 -0.84
CA ASP A 68 -17.45 -18.51 -1.19
C ASP A 68 -17.25 -17.38 -0.16
N ASP A 69 -16.88 -17.74 1.07
CA ASP A 69 -16.54 -16.81 2.16
C ASP A 69 -15.12 -16.23 2.05
N ASN A 70 -14.26 -16.87 1.25
CA ASN A 70 -12.85 -16.54 1.06
C ASN A 70 -12.57 -16.14 -0.39
N ARG A 71 -13.39 -15.24 -0.94
CA ARG A 71 -13.27 -14.72 -2.33
C ARG A 71 -11.93 -14.06 -2.66
N PHE A 72 -11.16 -13.74 -1.63
CA PHE A 72 -9.82 -13.19 -1.72
C PHE A 72 -8.73 -14.24 -1.98
N CYS A 73 -9.06 -15.54 -1.90
CA CYS A 73 -8.19 -16.65 -2.29
C CYS A 73 -8.64 -17.20 -3.64
N GLN A 74 -7.72 -17.24 -4.61
CA GLN A 74 -8.02 -17.75 -5.96
C GLN A 74 -6.86 -18.60 -6.48
N LEU A 75 -7.18 -19.65 -7.26
CA LEU A 75 -6.16 -20.42 -7.96
C LEU A 75 -5.84 -19.77 -9.31
N VAL A 76 -4.57 -19.48 -9.52
CA VAL A 76 -4.08 -18.86 -10.76
C VAL A 76 -3.14 -19.82 -11.47
N CYS A 77 -3.37 -19.99 -12.77
CA CYS A 77 -2.46 -20.68 -13.67
C CYS A 77 -1.37 -19.70 -14.13
N ARG A 78 -0.12 -20.00 -13.81
CA ARG A 78 1.05 -19.19 -14.19
C ARG A 78 2.01 -20.03 -15.02
N PRO A 79 2.81 -19.43 -15.91
CA PRO A 79 3.94 -20.15 -16.49
C PRO A 79 4.88 -20.58 -15.36
N ARG A 80 5.40 -21.80 -15.43
CA ARG A 80 6.49 -22.27 -14.56
C ARG A 80 7.64 -21.27 -14.70
N ASP A 81 8.35 -20.97 -13.61
CA ASP A 81 9.44 -19.99 -13.58
C ASP A 81 10.57 -20.42 -14.53
N MET A 82 10.38 -20.10 -15.79
CA MET A 82 11.40 -20.13 -16.81
C MET A 82 12.17 -18.84 -16.58
N LYS A 83 13.51 -18.93 -16.43
CA LYS A 83 14.36 -17.75 -16.58
C LYS A 83 13.86 -17.03 -17.83
N ARG A 84 13.44 -15.77 -17.70
CA ARG A 84 13.04 -14.93 -18.83
C ARG A 84 14.27 -14.76 -19.72
N LEU A 85 14.54 -15.75 -20.56
CA LEU A 85 15.49 -15.59 -21.64
C LEU A 85 14.92 -14.49 -22.52
N ALA A 86 15.74 -13.51 -22.87
CA ALA A 86 15.38 -12.50 -23.84
C ALA A 86 14.81 -13.22 -25.07
N SER A 87 13.56 -12.91 -25.41
CA SER A 87 12.88 -13.56 -26.54
C SER A 87 13.68 -13.28 -27.79
N LYS A 88 14.29 -14.31 -28.39
CA LYS A 88 14.97 -14.14 -29.66
C LYS A 88 13.92 -13.73 -30.71
N PRO A 89 14.20 -12.73 -31.56
CA PRO A 89 13.28 -12.35 -32.62
C PRO A 89 13.06 -13.55 -33.54
N LEU A 90 11.78 -13.92 -33.75
CA LEU A 90 11.42 -15.00 -34.66
C LEU A 90 11.60 -14.51 -36.09
N LYS A 91 12.30 -15.29 -36.91
CA LYS A 91 12.38 -15.05 -38.35
C LYS A 91 11.11 -15.59 -39.00
N PRO A 92 10.44 -14.84 -39.89
CA PRO A 92 9.31 -15.36 -40.63
C PRO A 92 9.78 -16.49 -41.55
N ILE A 93 9.10 -17.62 -41.48
CA ILE A 93 9.34 -18.76 -42.36
C ILE A 93 7.98 -19.05 -42.99
N PHE A 94 7.88 -18.98 -44.31
CA PHE A 94 6.67 -19.38 -45.02
C PHE A 94 6.73 -20.88 -45.27
N LYS A 95 6.16 -21.67 -44.36
CA LYS A 95 6.14 -23.13 -44.45
C LYS A 95 4.76 -23.63 -44.04
N ASP A 96 4.22 -24.58 -44.79
CA ASP A 96 2.93 -25.22 -44.52
C ASP A 96 1.75 -24.23 -44.41
N GLY A 97 1.80 -23.12 -45.16
CA GLY A 97 0.77 -22.06 -45.15
C GLY A 97 0.83 -21.12 -43.94
N GLU A 98 1.76 -21.35 -43.01
CA GLU A 98 1.97 -20.49 -41.84
C GLU A 98 3.21 -19.60 -42.06
N ARG A 99 3.12 -18.32 -41.69
CA ARG A 99 4.20 -17.33 -41.84
C ARG A 99 5.15 -17.30 -40.62
N TRP A 100 4.69 -17.80 -39.49
CA TRP A 100 5.40 -17.72 -38.21
C TRP A 100 5.66 -19.12 -37.66
N PRO A 101 6.83 -19.37 -37.04
CA PRO A 101 7.08 -20.65 -36.39
C PRO A 101 6.09 -20.89 -35.25
N LYS A 102 5.59 -22.12 -35.10
CA LYS A 102 4.81 -22.51 -33.92
C LYS A 102 5.70 -22.40 -32.68
N LYS A 103 5.23 -21.66 -31.67
CA LYS A 103 5.92 -21.58 -30.38
C LYS A 103 5.68 -22.86 -29.60
N GLU A 104 6.72 -23.35 -28.93
CA GLU A 104 6.58 -24.46 -27.99
C GLU A 104 5.66 -24.06 -26.83
N PRO A 105 4.80 -24.98 -26.35
CA PRO A 105 3.93 -24.71 -25.23
C PRO A 105 4.77 -24.44 -23.98
N VAL A 106 4.48 -23.33 -23.29
CA VAL A 106 5.14 -23.00 -22.02
C VAL A 106 4.57 -23.92 -20.94
N ALA A 107 5.44 -24.59 -20.20
CA ALA A 107 5.02 -25.37 -19.04
C ALA A 107 4.27 -24.46 -18.06
N THR A 108 3.03 -24.81 -17.75
CA THR A 108 2.18 -24.07 -16.81
C THR A 108 2.12 -24.78 -15.48
N VAL A 109 1.86 -24.00 -14.44
CA VAL A 109 1.71 -24.46 -13.06
C VAL A 109 0.61 -23.68 -12.36
N TRP A 110 -0.02 -24.30 -11.39
CA TRP A 110 -1.09 -23.74 -10.57
C TRP A 110 -0.56 -23.32 -9.21
N GLN A 111 -0.88 -22.11 -8.79
CA GLN A 111 -0.53 -21.60 -7.47
C GLN A 111 -1.71 -20.83 -6.88
N LEU A 112 -1.79 -20.80 -5.55
CA LEU A 112 -2.75 -19.95 -4.85
C LEU A 112 -2.30 -18.50 -4.94
N SER A 113 -3.24 -17.61 -5.22
CA SER A 113 -3.09 -16.16 -5.20
C SER A 113 -4.01 -15.59 -4.13
N VAL A 114 -3.48 -14.69 -3.32
CA VAL A 114 -4.19 -14.11 -2.17
C VAL A 114 -4.20 -12.59 -2.31
N SER A 115 -5.39 -12.00 -2.30
CA SER A 115 -5.58 -10.55 -2.27
C SER A 115 -5.79 -10.07 -0.84
N TYR A 116 -5.01 -9.10 -0.38
CA TYR A 116 -5.06 -8.63 1.02
C TYR A 116 -4.54 -7.20 1.16
N TRP A 117 -4.85 -6.58 2.30
CA TRP A 117 -4.24 -5.33 2.75
C TRP A 117 -2.89 -5.64 3.38
N LYS A 118 -1.81 -5.36 2.64
CA LYS A 118 -0.42 -5.54 3.08
C LYS A 118 0.00 -4.39 3.97
N ILE A 119 0.39 -4.69 5.21
CA ILE A 119 0.99 -3.71 6.14
C ILE A 119 2.37 -3.36 5.62
N LEU A 120 2.58 -2.09 5.27
CA LEU A 120 3.84 -1.60 4.73
C LEU A 120 4.83 -1.31 5.86
N THR A 121 6.08 -1.70 5.66
CA THR A 121 7.20 -1.30 6.52
C THR A 121 7.57 0.18 6.29
N VAL A 122 8.25 0.80 7.25
CA VAL A 122 8.72 2.20 7.14
C VAL A 122 9.53 2.46 5.86
N ALA A 123 10.40 1.51 5.48
CA ALA A 123 11.18 1.60 4.25
C ALA A 123 10.29 1.56 2.99
N GLN A 124 9.26 0.71 2.97
CA GLN A 124 8.33 0.61 1.86
C GLN A 124 7.41 1.83 1.77
N VAL A 125 6.95 2.35 2.90
CA VAL A 125 6.17 3.60 2.98
C VAL A 125 6.98 4.76 2.39
N ARG A 126 8.26 4.87 2.76
CA ARG A 126 9.18 5.87 2.22
C ARG A 126 9.42 5.70 0.73
N ALA A 127 9.66 4.47 0.26
CA ALA A 127 9.86 4.18 -1.15
C ALA A 127 8.61 4.49 -2.00
N ALA A 128 7.43 4.31 -1.43
CA ALA A 128 6.15 4.66 -2.04
C ALA A 128 5.83 6.17 -1.99
N GLY A 129 6.67 6.99 -1.35
CA GLY A 129 6.41 8.42 -1.15
C GLY A 129 5.19 8.70 -0.26
N LEU A 130 4.73 7.71 0.49
CA LEU A 130 3.58 7.84 1.39
C LEU A 130 4.06 8.44 2.73
N PRO A 131 3.32 9.38 3.32
CA PRO A 131 3.63 9.84 4.67
C PRO A 131 3.35 8.70 5.68
N PRO A 132 4.20 8.48 6.70
CA PRO A 132 3.96 7.46 7.72
C PRO A 132 2.59 7.65 8.40
N VAL A 133 1.97 6.55 8.85
CA VAL A 133 0.78 6.65 9.71
C VAL A 133 1.21 7.21 11.05
N GLY A 134 0.46 8.21 11.50
CA GLY A 134 0.91 9.16 12.50
C GLY A 134 0.96 10.54 11.88
N GLN A 135 -0.19 11.21 11.80
CA GLN A 135 -0.17 12.65 11.54
C GLN A 135 0.76 13.28 12.59
N ALA A 136 1.72 14.10 12.16
CA ALA A 136 2.60 14.86 13.06
C ALA A 136 1.82 15.56 14.19
N ARG A 137 0.54 15.90 13.95
CA ARG A 137 -0.42 16.40 14.94
C ARG A 137 -0.65 15.46 16.14
N HIS A 138 -0.81 14.16 15.92
CA HIS A 138 -1.02 13.18 17.00
C HIS A 138 0.28 12.88 17.75
N LEU A 139 1.41 12.86 17.04
CA LEU A 139 2.74 12.75 17.66
C LEU A 139 3.09 13.97 18.51
N ARG A 140 2.76 15.20 18.06
CA ARG A 140 2.91 16.45 18.86
C ARG A 140 2.03 16.49 20.11
N LYS A 141 0.87 15.81 20.09
CA LYS A 141 0.02 15.66 21.29
C LYS A 141 0.53 14.57 22.23
N LYS A 142 1.11 13.49 21.69
CA LYS A 142 1.77 12.42 22.47
C LYS A 142 3.08 12.88 23.12
N SER A 143 3.84 13.74 22.45
CA SER A 143 5.12 14.29 22.95
C SER A 143 4.94 15.14 24.21
N THR A 144 3.74 15.66 24.45
CA THR A 144 3.38 16.34 25.69
C THR A 144 3.13 15.29 26.78
N GLY A 145 4.21 14.68 27.29
CA GLY A 145 4.18 13.85 28.49
C GLY A 145 4.67 12.40 28.37
N LYS A 146 5.17 11.95 27.21
CA LYS A 146 5.87 10.65 27.05
C LYS A 146 7.02 10.75 26.06
N ASP A 147 8.05 9.94 26.30
CA ASP A 147 9.20 9.81 25.40
C ASP A 147 8.79 9.19 24.07
N LEU A 148 9.17 9.88 22.99
CA LEU A 148 8.94 9.44 21.62
C LEU A 148 10.02 8.46 21.19
N THR A 149 9.63 7.51 20.36
CA THR A 149 10.58 6.61 19.69
C THR A 149 11.38 7.38 18.63
N PRO A 150 12.62 6.94 18.30
CA PRO A 150 13.44 7.58 17.25
C PRO A 150 12.71 7.70 15.90
N GLU A 151 11.83 6.77 15.59
CA GLU A 151 11.04 6.74 14.36
C GLU A 151 9.93 7.82 14.36
N GLU A 152 9.27 8.04 15.50
CA GLU A 152 8.28 9.10 15.69
C GLU A 152 8.90 10.50 15.63
N ILE A 153 10.17 10.64 16.06
CA ILE A 153 10.94 11.89 15.97
C ILE A 153 11.26 12.24 14.52
N ILE A 154 11.65 11.24 13.71
CA ILE A 154 11.93 11.44 12.27
C ILE A 154 10.64 11.80 11.51
N ALA A 155 9.52 11.18 11.87
CA ALA A 155 8.22 11.51 11.30
C ALA A 155 7.78 12.95 11.64
N LEU A 156 8.09 13.43 12.86
CA LEU A 156 7.87 14.82 13.27
C LEU A 156 8.73 15.82 12.51
N SER A 157 9.99 15.48 12.22
CA SER A 157 10.93 16.37 11.53
C SER A 157 10.66 16.49 10.03
N GLN A 158 10.01 15.49 9.43
CA GLN A 158 9.67 15.46 7.99
C GLN A 158 8.31 16.09 7.67
N GLY A 159 7.46 16.34 8.67
CA GLY A 159 6.22 17.06 8.48
C GLY A 159 6.49 18.53 8.14
N PRO A 160 5.89 19.11 7.09
CA PRO A 160 6.09 20.52 6.78
C PRO A 160 5.70 21.37 8.00
N LEU A 161 6.56 22.32 8.37
CA LEU A 161 6.32 23.34 9.42
C LEU A 161 5.28 24.37 8.95
N LEU A 162 4.20 23.91 8.32
CA LEU A 162 3.12 24.80 7.95
C LEU A 162 2.39 25.20 9.22
N ALA A 163 2.28 26.52 9.41
CA ALA A 163 1.50 27.10 10.47
C ALA A 163 0.08 26.52 10.45
N ALA A 164 -0.46 26.18 11.62
CA ALA A 164 -1.76 25.52 11.77
C ALA A 164 -2.96 26.38 11.31
N ARG A 165 -2.71 27.62 10.87
CA ARG A 165 -3.68 28.58 10.34
C ARG A 165 -2.97 29.39 9.27
N PRO A 166 -3.62 29.82 8.17
CA PRO A 166 -3.07 30.89 7.35
C PRO A 166 -2.72 32.06 8.26
N GLN A 167 -1.44 32.45 8.29
CA GLN A 167 -1.01 33.65 9.00
C GLN A 167 -1.87 34.80 8.48
N LYS A 168 -2.58 35.47 9.39
CA LYS A 168 -3.23 36.73 9.02
C LYS A 168 -2.11 37.70 8.69
N ALA A 169 -2.29 38.51 7.65
CA ALA A 169 -1.30 39.49 7.17
C ALA A 169 -0.93 40.60 8.20
N LEU A 170 -1.32 40.46 9.48
CA LEU A 170 -1.11 41.44 10.54
C LEU A 170 0.13 41.19 11.42
N ASP A 171 0.87 40.09 11.24
CA ASP A 171 2.04 39.78 12.09
C ASP A 171 3.39 40.24 11.50
N PHE A 172 3.38 40.97 10.37
CA PHE A 172 4.51 41.85 10.03
C PHE A 172 4.26 43.18 10.71
N GLY A 173 5.01 43.49 11.76
CA GLY A 173 4.93 44.77 12.46
C GLY A 173 5.30 45.92 11.54
N LEU A 174 4.30 46.52 10.88
CA LEU A 174 4.33 47.93 10.48
C LEU A 174 3.83 48.71 11.70
N PHE A 175 4.72 49.48 12.32
CA PHE A 175 4.32 50.34 13.41
C PHE A 175 3.56 51.53 12.82
N ASP A 176 2.24 51.47 12.94
CA ASP A 176 1.34 52.55 12.58
C ASP A 176 1.58 53.77 13.51
N PHE A 177 2.04 54.91 12.96
CA PHE A 177 2.16 56.15 13.72
C PHE A 177 1.09 57.18 13.30
N PRO A 178 0.32 57.75 14.24
CA PRO A 178 -0.61 58.83 13.94
C PRO A 178 0.15 60.14 13.74
N LEU A 179 -0.05 60.83 12.62
CA LEU A 179 0.61 62.12 12.43
C LEU A 179 0.06 63.15 13.43
N PRO A 180 0.94 63.96 14.05
CA PRO A 180 0.53 64.94 15.06
C PRO A 180 -0.37 66.04 14.48
N GLU A 181 -0.30 66.29 13.17
CA GLU A 181 -1.12 67.31 12.49
C GLU A 181 -2.55 66.83 12.17
N ASN A 182 -2.77 65.51 12.00
CA ASN A 182 -4.09 64.94 11.77
C ASN A 182 -4.17 63.49 12.30
N PRO A 183 -4.67 63.28 13.53
CA PRO A 183 -4.65 61.99 14.20
C PRO A 183 -5.62 60.96 13.58
N GLY A 184 -6.43 61.34 12.59
CA GLY A 184 -7.35 60.45 11.88
C GLY A 184 -6.73 59.65 10.73
N ILE A 185 -5.46 59.93 10.37
CA ILE A 185 -4.75 59.25 9.28
C ILE A 185 -3.59 58.45 9.87
N ILE A 186 -3.58 57.15 9.56
CA ILE A 186 -2.54 56.21 9.98
C ILE A 186 -1.69 55.88 8.76
N ILE A 187 -0.36 55.98 8.90
CA ILE A 187 0.60 55.73 7.82
C ILE A 187 1.61 54.68 8.29
N ALA A 188 2.02 53.83 7.35
CA ALA A 188 3.09 52.86 7.50
C ALA A 188 4.45 53.53 7.67
N ASP A 189 5.25 53.10 8.65
CA ASP A 189 6.66 53.48 8.77
C ASP A 189 7.47 52.82 7.64
N GLU A 190 8.26 53.60 6.88
CA GLU A 190 9.19 53.11 5.83
C GLU A 190 10.57 52.74 6.41
#